data_AF-A0A350BJT2-F1
#
_entry.id   AF-A0A350BJT2-F1
#
_cell.length_a   1.000
_cell.length_b   1.000
_cell.length_c   1.000
_cell.angle_alpha   90.00
_cell.angle_beta   90.00
_cell.angle_gamma   90.00
#
_symmetry.space_group_name_H-M   'P 1'
#
loop_
_entity.id
_entity.type
_entity.pdbx_description
1 polymer ?
#
loop_
_entity_poly.entity_id
_entity_poly.type
_entity_poly.pdbx_seq_one_letter_code
_entity_poly.pdbx_strand_id
1 'polypeptide(L)'
;MRYFVTGAIFVVLLAATAFGQSNVLRLHPYNGQASSFLNAQIVADTTANAGIPANRVYELQRGGLYLANALFNVDAGRVLRLRANDSTGRRPVIMLYPTGAGNNPERPPGYLYQLRGGKLYLNNLIITGYFEPVDTNFNNIQGGLINTSAAGSSMYVDSCILAQIAGQHLRTGAAAGTVKVTNTVFADMGALSTSNLGAGKGIDLREVSVDSVILVNNTFVNYQDRVVRHYNFGNPLLGTGALGFFKFDHNTVVNGMSFHGMLSLGSMGRRAIVTNNLFMDAFASGEDSADATRQAEWANFGEKYPNGSNRMVWIFTAPNDTTVWTISNNMYSISDTGQAFLTEFAAQKVIGEGKPLSWHINAKLGNDSTTAFTKAAAPVAFVKIPKLMTRLMRWYRDPLGGNKTKNTPSSLWVRALHDIDRHKYQYYDDTLDCSYPTNIAAYTAGVGGYPLGDLNWFPSRKTDWANDPSTSVAGQDVVPEVFTLEQNYPNPFNPATTIRFGLPHTSLVRLEVFDLLGRTVATLVDAHMEAGVHNVVLDASRLSSGFYIYRLTADGASMTRKMTLLK
;
A
#
# COMPACT_ATOMS: atom_id res chain seq x y z
N MET A 1 -29.51 -35.22 -1.86
CA MET A 1 -30.02 -34.59 -0.62
C MET A 1 -29.43 -33.18 -0.59
N ARG A 2 -30.25 -32.16 -0.90
CA ARG A 2 -29.81 -30.77 -1.08
C ARG A 2 -29.67 -30.11 0.30
N TYR A 3 -28.46 -29.74 0.70
CA TYR A 3 -28.26 -28.84 1.84
C TYR A 3 -28.40 -27.40 1.35
N PHE A 4 -29.56 -26.81 1.63
CA PHE A 4 -29.76 -25.37 1.56
C PHE A 4 -28.96 -24.72 2.71
N VAL A 5 -27.83 -24.10 2.39
CA VAL A 5 -27.22 -23.11 3.27
C VAL A 5 -27.73 -21.76 2.80
N THR A 6 -28.76 -21.25 3.49
CA THR A 6 -29.15 -19.84 3.41
C THR A 6 -28.03 -18.99 4.00
N GLY A 7 -27.05 -18.66 3.16
CA GLY A 7 -26.05 -17.64 3.47
C GLY A 7 -26.74 -16.28 3.50
N ALA A 8 -26.78 -15.66 4.67
CA ALA A 8 -27.09 -14.24 4.78
C ALA A 8 -26.06 -13.49 3.92
N ILE A 9 -26.57 -12.88 2.86
CA ILE A 9 -25.84 -12.07 1.88
C ILE A 9 -25.15 -10.94 2.64
N PHE A 10 -23.84 -11.05 2.84
CA PHE A 10 -23.01 -9.93 3.24
C PHE A 10 -22.82 -9.06 2.00
N VAL A 11 -23.74 -8.11 1.84
CA VAL A 11 -23.52 -6.97 0.95
C VAL A 11 -22.29 -6.25 1.47
N VAL A 12 -21.17 -6.38 0.76
CA VAL A 12 -19.98 -5.55 0.98
C VAL A 12 -20.29 -4.15 0.47
N LEU A 13 -21.01 -3.38 1.29
CA LEU A 13 -21.11 -1.93 1.17
C LEU A 13 -19.94 -1.32 1.97
N LEU A 14 -18.70 -1.65 1.60
CA LEU A 14 -17.47 -1.10 2.18
C LEU A 14 -17.15 0.27 1.57
N ALA A 15 -17.99 1.25 1.90
CA ALA A 15 -17.69 2.68 1.77
C ALA A 15 -18.42 3.56 2.81
N ALA A 16 -19.41 3.04 3.53
CA ALA A 16 -20.29 3.88 4.35
C ALA A 16 -20.05 3.81 5.88
N THR A 17 -19.32 2.81 6.40
CA THR A 17 -19.30 2.56 7.86
C THR A 17 -18.16 3.22 8.64
N ALA A 18 -17.22 3.89 7.97
CA ALA A 18 -16.19 4.69 8.64
C ALA A 18 -16.66 6.10 9.07
N PHE A 19 -17.89 6.47 8.70
CA PHE A 19 -18.44 7.80 8.93
C PHE A 19 -19.68 7.72 9.82
N GLY A 20 -19.49 7.45 11.11
CA GLY A 20 -20.51 7.85 12.09
C GLY A 20 -20.81 9.34 11.93
N GLN A 21 -22.08 9.76 12.11
CA GLN A 21 -22.65 11.09 11.83
C GLN A 21 -21.57 12.18 11.61
N SER A 22 -21.07 12.24 10.38
CA SER A 22 -19.82 12.95 10.08
C SER A 22 -20.06 14.46 10.10
N ASN A 23 -19.21 15.21 10.80
CA ASN A 23 -19.21 16.66 10.70
C ASN A 23 -18.42 17.03 9.44
N VAL A 24 -19.13 17.30 8.35
CA VAL A 24 -18.53 17.59 7.04
C VAL A 24 -18.29 19.09 6.91
N LEU A 25 -17.03 19.46 6.67
CA LEU A 25 -16.66 20.80 6.22
C LEU A 25 -16.25 20.75 4.75
N ARG A 26 -16.98 21.48 3.91
CA ARG A 26 -16.67 21.61 2.49
C ARG A 26 -15.57 22.63 2.29
N LEU A 27 -14.52 22.24 1.58
CA LEU A 27 -13.42 23.12 1.21
C LEU A 27 -13.68 23.76 -0.15
N HIS A 28 -13.22 25.00 -0.32
CA HIS A 28 -13.34 25.75 -1.56
C HIS A 28 -12.08 25.57 -2.42
N PRO A 29 -12.23 25.44 -3.76
CA PRO A 29 -11.09 25.48 -4.68
C PRO A 29 -10.26 26.75 -4.53
N TYR A 30 -8.99 26.67 -4.90
CA TYR A 30 -8.08 27.80 -4.89
C TYR A 30 -8.58 28.92 -5.81
N ASN A 31 -8.64 30.15 -5.29
CA ASN A 31 -9.18 31.31 -6.01
C ASN A 31 -8.17 32.45 -6.16
N GLY A 32 -6.88 32.17 -5.93
CA GLY A 32 -5.82 33.19 -5.95
C GLY A 32 -5.53 33.86 -4.61
N GLN A 33 -6.35 33.61 -3.58
CA GLN A 33 -6.16 34.18 -2.24
C GLN A 33 -5.43 33.20 -1.31
N ALA A 34 -4.58 33.72 -0.42
CA ALA A 34 -3.83 32.88 0.53
C ALA A 34 -4.72 32.05 1.47
N SER A 35 -5.91 32.56 1.83
CA SER A 35 -6.89 31.83 2.65
C SER A 35 -7.51 30.63 1.91
N SER A 36 -7.41 30.57 0.59
CA SER A 36 -7.94 29.47 -0.22
C SER A 36 -6.97 28.30 -0.41
N PHE A 37 -5.71 28.40 0.06
CA PHE A 37 -4.82 27.24 0.12
C PHE A 37 -5.45 26.14 0.99
N LEU A 38 -5.30 24.88 0.56
CA LEU A 38 -5.85 23.71 1.24
C LEU A 38 -5.43 23.68 2.71
N ASN A 39 -4.13 23.82 2.97
CA ASN A 39 -3.57 23.85 4.32
C ASN A 39 -4.10 25.04 5.13
N ALA A 40 -4.32 26.21 4.53
CA ALA A 40 -4.85 27.39 5.22
C ALA A 40 -6.29 27.19 5.68
N GLN A 41 -7.15 26.59 4.84
CA GLN A 41 -8.54 26.29 5.19
C GLN A 41 -8.62 25.28 6.35
N ILE A 42 -7.79 24.23 6.32
CA ILE A 42 -7.74 23.24 7.42
C ILE A 42 -7.20 23.89 8.69
N VAL A 43 -6.14 24.70 8.62
CA VAL A 43 -5.59 25.42 9.77
C VAL A 43 -6.60 26.35 10.41
N ALA A 44 -7.38 27.09 9.61
CA ALA A 44 -8.43 27.97 10.11
C ALA A 44 -9.47 27.20 10.95
N ASP A 45 -9.93 26.05 10.44
CA ASP A 45 -10.87 25.19 11.16
C ASP A 45 -10.26 24.60 12.44
N THR A 46 -9.03 24.10 12.38
CA THR A 46 -8.39 23.51 13.56
C THR A 46 -8.05 24.55 14.63
N THR A 47 -7.74 25.79 14.25
CA THR A 47 -7.57 26.91 15.19
C THR A 47 -8.88 27.21 15.90
N ALA A 48 -9.99 27.26 15.16
CA ALA A 48 -11.31 27.52 15.72
C ALA A 48 -11.83 26.40 16.66
N ASN A 49 -11.30 25.18 16.54
CA ASN A 49 -11.78 24.00 17.28
C ASN A 49 -10.73 23.37 18.22
N ALA A 50 -9.62 24.06 18.50
CA ALA A 50 -8.51 23.54 19.32
C ALA A 50 -8.01 22.15 18.85
N GLY A 51 -7.75 22.04 17.55
CA GLY A 51 -7.30 20.84 16.84
C GLY A 51 -8.35 20.28 15.88
N ILE A 52 -8.07 19.11 15.30
CA ILE A 52 -9.00 18.44 14.40
C ILE A 52 -10.14 17.82 15.23
N PRO A 53 -11.42 18.14 14.98
CA PRO A 53 -12.54 17.51 15.66
C PRO A 53 -12.63 16.01 15.35
N ALA A 54 -13.04 15.19 16.32
CA ALA A 54 -12.98 13.72 16.24
C ALA A 54 -13.67 13.13 14.99
N ASN A 55 -14.85 13.66 14.63
CA ASN A 55 -15.68 13.21 13.50
C ASN A 55 -15.60 14.15 12.28
N ARG A 56 -14.57 15.01 12.21
CA ARG A 56 -14.41 15.95 11.10
C ARG A 56 -14.05 15.21 9.81
N VAL A 57 -14.71 15.60 8.73
CA VAL A 57 -14.38 15.23 7.35
C VAL A 57 -14.25 16.50 6.53
N TYR A 58 -13.11 16.68 5.87
CA TYR A 58 -12.90 17.76 4.91
C TYR A 58 -13.27 17.25 3.52
N GLU A 59 -14.30 17.84 2.93
CA GLU A 59 -14.87 17.40 1.66
C GLU A 59 -14.48 18.35 0.52
N LEU A 60 -13.87 17.79 -0.52
CA LEU A 60 -13.42 18.50 -1.71
C LEU A 60 -14.43 18.30 -2.85
N GLN A 61 -14.65 19.35 -3.64
CA GLN A 61 -15.64 19.38 -4.71
C GLN A 61 -15.07 18.75 -5.98
N ARG A 62 -15.82 17.87 -6.68
CA ARG A 62 -15.42 17.34 -8.00
C ARG A 62 -14.96 18.46 -8.94
N GLY A 63 -13.89 18.19 -9.69
CA GLY A 63 -13.26 19.13 -10.61
C GLY A 63 -12.53 20.31 -9.96
N GLY A 64 -12.56 20.44 -8.63
CA GLY A 64 -11.88 21.52 -7.92
C GLY A 64 -10.35 21.37 -7.92
N LEU A 65 -9.65 22.48 -8.12
CA LEU A 65 -8.20 22.60 -7.93
C LEU A 65 -7.90 23.14 -6.54
N TYR A 66 -7.10 22.40 -5.78
CA TYR A 66 -6.68 22.75 -4.43
C TYR A 66 -5.16 22.84 -4.40
N LEU A 67 -4.62 23.99 -4.01
CA LEU A 67 -3.19 24.18 -3.89
C LEU A 67 -2.76 24.03 -2.43
N ALA A 68 -1.64 23.37 -2.19
CA ALA A 68 -1.06 23.22 -0.86
C ALA A 68 0.37 23.77 -0.85
N ASN A 69 0.60 24.85 -0.12
CA ASN A 69 1.89 25.54 -0.08
C ASN A 69 2.63 25.37 1.26
N ALA A 70 2.06 24.62 2.21
CA ALA A 70 2.69 24.33 3.49
C ALA A 70 2.36 22.91 3.95
N LEU A 71 3.27 22.37 4.76
CA LEU A 71 3.10 21.11 5.45
C LEU A 71 1.97 21.22 6.49
N PHE A 72 1.12 20.20 6.58
CA PHE A 72 0.14 20.08 7.66
C PHE A 72 0.49 18.91 8.61
N ASN A 73 0.56 19.19 9.92
CA ASN A 73 0.88 18.21 10.95
C ASN A 73 -0.39 17.55 11.50
N VAL A 74 -0.38 16.23 11.68
CA VAL A 74 -1.46 15.48 12.34
C VAL A 74 -0.92 14.86 13.62
N ASP A 75 -1.22 15.50 14.75
CA ASP A 75 -0.72 15.10 16.07
C ASP A 75 -1.42 13.85 16.62
N ALA A 76 -0.79 13.20 17.61
CA ALA A 76 -1.32 12.03 18.30
C ALA A 76 -2.74 12.24 18.82
N GLY A 77 -3.58 11.20 18.70
CA GLY A 77 -5.00 11.26 19.06
C GLY A 77 -5.90 12.02 18.07
N ARG A 78 -5.33 12.61 17.00
CA ARG A 78 -6.12 13.28 15.95
C ARG A 78 -6.19 12.44 14.68
N VAL A 79 -7.27 12.64 13.92
CA VAL A 79 -7.54 11.94 12.67
C VAL A 79 -7.90 12.95 11.59
N LEU A 80 -7.06 13.07 10.56
CA LEU A 80 -7.33 13.89 9.39
C LEU A 80 -8.03 13.04 8.33
N ARG A 81 -9.20 13.50 7.86
CA ARG A 81 -9.99 12.81 6.83
C ARG A 81 -10.28 13.76 5.68
N LEU A 82 -9.81 13.42 4.49
CA LEU A 82 -10.13 14.13 3.26
C LEU A 82 -10.80 13.18 2.28
N ARG A 83 -11.88 13.64 1.66
CA ARG A 83 -12.54 12.92 0.58
C ARG A 83 -13.03 13.85 -0.50
N ALA A 84 -13.22 13.32 -1.71
CA ALA A 84 -14.13 13.98 -2.65
C ALA A 84 -15.58 13.78 -2.21
N ASN A 85 -16.46 14.71 -2.59
CA ASN A 85 -17.91 14.51 -2.44
C ASN A 85 -18.44 13.36 -3.32
N ASP A 86 -19.60 12.82 -2.96
CA ASP A 86 -20.20 11.63 -3.59
C ASP A 86 -20.81 11.90 -4.99
N SER A 87 -20.72 13.14 -5.49
CA SER A 87 -21.18 13.47 -6.84
C SER A 87 -20.29 12.83 -7.92
N THR A 88 -20.88 12.56 -9.07
CA THR A 88 -20.18 12.11 -10.28
C THR A 88 -19.33 13.23 -10.88
N GLY A 89 -18.19 12.90 -11.48
CA GLY A 89 -17.33 13.86 -12.18
C GLY A 89 -15.85 13.64 -11.88
N ARG A 90 -14.99 14.50 -12.43
CA ARG A 90 -13.54 14.42 -12.22
C ARG A 90 -13.19 14.54 -10.74
N ARG A 91 -12.23 13.75 -10.28
CA ARG A 91 -11.71 13.86 -8.91
C ARG A 91 -11.16 15.28 -8.66
N PRO A 92 -11.32 15.84 -7.45
CA PRO A 92 -10.58 17.03 -7.06
C PRO A 92 -9.09 16.75 -7.08
N VAL A 93 -8.32 17.76 -7.48
CA VAL A 93 -6.86 17.68 -7.58
C VAL A 93 -6.23 18.55 -6.52
N ILE A 94 -5.35 17.95 -5.72
CA ILE A 94 -4.46 18.63 -4.80
C ILE A 94 -3.09 18.70 -5.45
N MET A 95 -2.54 19.90 -5.64
CA MET A 95 -1.18 20.09 -6.12
C MET A 95 -0.34 20.76 -5.04
N LEU A 96 0.85 20.21 -4.79
CA LEU A 96 1.85 20.93 -4.01
C LEU A 96 2.28 22.18 -4.78
N TYR A 97 2.30 23.32 -4.11
CA TYR A 97 2.57 24.62 -4.69
C TYR A 97 3.81 25.24 -4.03
N PRO A 98 4.62 26.05 -4.75
CA PRO A 98 5.74 26.77 -4.16
C PRO A 98 5.37 27.45 -2.84
N THR A 99 6.22 27.32 -1.82
CA THR A 99 5.95 27.88 -0.49
C THR A 99 5.83 29.41 -0.54
N GLY A 100 6.54 30.05 -1.46
CA GLY A 100 6.66 31.51 -1.53
C GLY A 100 7.42 32.11 -0.35
N ALA A 101 8.07 31.29 0.48
CA ALA A 101 8.74 31.70 1.72
C ALA A 101 9.94 30.81 2.07
N GLY A 102 10.82 31.32 2.94
CA GLY A 102 12.01 30.62 3.41
C GLY A 102 13.19 30.70 2.43
N ASN A 103 14.17 29.81 2.59
CA ASN A 103 15.43 29.84 1.81
C ASN A 103 15.27 29.35 0.35
N ASN A 104 14.18 28.65 0.04
CA ASN A 104 13.89 28.13 -1.31
C ASN A 104 12.39 28.33 -1.63
N PRO A 105 11.94 29.58 -1.84
CA PRO A 105 10.52 29.93 -2.00
C PRO A 105 9.86 29.29 -3.23
N GLU A 106 10.64 28.87 -4.22
CA GLU A 106 10.22 28.19 -5.44
C GLU A 106 9.92 26.70 -5.23
N ARG A 107 10.34 26.12 -4.11
CA ARG A 107 10.11 24.71 -3.80
C ARG A 107 8.73 24.54 -3.14
N PRO A 108 7.98 23.50 -3.51
CA PRO A 108 6.83 23.07 -2.73
C PRO A 108 7.26 22.60 -1.34
N PRO A 109 6.31 22.42 -0.40
CA PRO A 109 6.63 21.82 0.90
C PRO A 109 7.19 20.40 0.72
N GLY A 110 8.11 20.01 1.60
CA GLY A 110 8.79 18.70 1.55
C GLY A 110 7.84 17.50 1.55
N TYR A 111 6.72 17.65 2.24
CA TYR A 111 5.58 16.74 2.29
C TYR A 111 4.28 17.56 2.35
N LEU A 112 3.16 16.96 1.94
CA LEU A 112 1.81 17.48 2.17
C LEU A 112 1.38 17.29 3.63
N TYR A 113 1.59 16.08 4.16
CA TYR A 113 1.19 15.71 5.52
C TYR A 113 2.33 15.07 6.29
N GLN A 114 2.48 15.48 7.56
CA GLN A 114 3.39 14.87 8.53
C GLN A 114 2.59 14.34 9.72
N LEU A 115 2.59 13.03 9.91
CA LEU A 115 1.88 12.36 11.00
C LEU A 115 2.80 12.25 12.22
N ARG A 116 2.40 12.89 13.32
CA ARG A 116 3.09 12.92 14.61
C ARG A 116 2.34 12.04 15.62
N GLY A 117 2.06 10.80 15.21
CA GLY A 117 1.22 9.84 15.94
C GLY A 117 -0.26 9.89 15.60
N GLY A 118 -0.67 10.78 14.67
CA GLY A 118 -2.04 10.89 14.18
C GLY A 118 -2.36 9.94 13.02
N LYS A 119 -3.63 9.87 12.64
CA LYS A 119 -4.12 9.02 11.54
C LYS A 119 -4.58 9.85 10.35
N LEU A 120 -4.37 9.32 9.14
CA LEU A 120 -4.76 9.98 7.89
C LEU A 120 -5.66 9.07 7.05
N TYR A 121 -6.78 9.62 6.57
CA TYR A 121 -7.66 9.00 5.60
C TYR A 121 -7.77 9.90 4.37
N LEU A 122 -7.44 9.34 3.19
CA LEU A 122 -7.61 9.99 1.90
C LEU A 122 -8.49 9.11 1.02
N ASN A 123 -9.55 9.69 0.47
CA ASN A 123 -10.47 8.96 -0.40
C ASN A 123 -10.82 9.74 -1.67
N ASN A 124 -10.62 9.10 -2.82
CA ASN A 124 -11.14 9.58 -4.10
C ASN A 124 -10.56 10.94 -4.55
N LEU A 125 -9.26 11.14 -4.34
CA LEU A 125 -8.52 12.38 -4.62
C LEU A 125 -7.39 12.14 -5.63
N ILE A 126 -7.00 13.19 -6.36
CA ILE A 126 -5.74 13.23 -7.09
C ILE A 126 -4.77 14.09 -6.30
N ILE A 127 -3.54 13.63 -6.08
CA ILE A 127 -2.50 14.38 -5.37
C ILE A 127 -1.21 14.35 -6.17
N THR A 128 -0.70 15.52 -6.53
CA THR A 128 0.50 15.68 -7.35
C THR A 128 1.60 16.39 -6.57
N GLY A 129 2.86 15.95 -6.73
CA GLY A 129 3.99 16.51 -5.97
C GLY A 129 4.44 17.91 -6.39
N TYR A 130 3.83 18.50 -7.41
CA TYR A 130 4.06 19.90 -7.80
C TYR A 130 2.88 20.48 -8.60
N PHE A 131 2.91 21.80 -8.79
CA PHE A 131 1.99 22.52 -9.65
C PHE A 131 2.31 22.27 -11.12
N GLU A 132 1.67 21.25 -11.67
CA GLU A 132 1.90 20.73 -13.02
C GLU A 132 1.69 21.70 -14.19
N PRO A 133 0.81 22.71 -14.13
CA PRO A 133 0.64 23.65 -15.24
C PRO A 133 1.92 24.41 -15.63
N VAL A 134 2.88 24.56 -14.71
CA VAL A 134 4.18 25.19 -14.99
C VAL A 134 5.25 24.10 -15.06
N ASP A 135 5.62 23.74 -16.28
CA ASP A 135 6.51 22.60 -16.56
C ASP A 135 7.89 22.70 -15.87
N THR A 136 8.42 23.90 -15.68
CA THR A 136 9.71 24.13 -15.02
C THR A 136 9.69 23.83 -13.52
N ASN A 137 8.51 23.80 -12.88
CA ASN A 137 8.36 23.42 -11.47
C ASN A 137 8.79 21.98 -11.20
N PHE A 138 8.86 21.14 -12.23
CA PHE A 138 9.45 19.81 -12.16
C PHE A 138 10.84 19.81 -11.50
N ASN A 139 11.65 20.83 -11.77
CA ASN A 139 13.01 20.93 -11.23
C ASN A 139 13.03 21.14 -9.70
N ASN A 140 11.89 21.51 -9.11
CA ASN A 140 11.75 21.83 -7.70
C ASN A 140 10.95 20.78 -6.91
N ILE A 141 10.54 19.66 -7.53
CA ILE A 141 9.76 18.61 -6.86
C ILE A 141 10.46 18.13 -5.59
N GLN A 142 9.67 17.91 -4.54
CA GLN A 142 10.16 17.46 -3.25
C GLN A 142 10.09 15.93 -3.07
N GLY A 143 10.66 15.49 -1.94
CA GLY A 143 10.88 14.08 -1.64
C GLY A 143 9.64 13.24 -1.39
N GLY A 144 8.48 13.80 -1.01
CA GLY A 144 7.28 12.98 -0.94
C GLY A 144 5.97 13.68 -0.63
N LEU A 145 4.90 12.91 -0.43
CA LEU A 145 3.58 13.46 -0.09
C LEU A 145 3.26 13.29 1.39
N ILE A 146 3.49 12.11 1.96
CA ILE A 146 3.09 11.79 3.33
C ILE A 146 4.26 11.16 4.08
N ASN A 147 4.51 11.63 5.30
CA ASN A 147 5.54 11.08 6.17
C ASN A 147 5.02 10.87 7.60
N THR A 148 5.55 9.88 8.32
CA THR A 148 5.41 9.76 9.78
C THR A 148 6.68 10.27 10.49
N SER A 149 6.53 10.90 11.66
CA SER A 149 7.66 11.38 12.48
C SER A 149 7.52 11.02 13.96
N ALA A 150 6.42 10.39 14.36
CA ALA A 150 6.27 9.79 15.68
C ALA A 150 5.49 8.47 15.60
N ALA A 151 5.71 7.63 16.60
CA ALA A 151 5.05 6.34 16.75
C ALA A 151 3.52 6.45 16.82
N GLY A 152 2.80 5.40 16.40
CA GLY A 152 1.34 5.33 16.47
C GLY A 152 0.59 5.90 15.25
N SER A 153 1.33 6.40 14.26
CA SER A 153 0.73 6.94 13.03
C SER A 153 0.14 5.82 12.15
N SER A 154 -0.93 6.10 11.41
CA SER A 154 -1.49 5.18 10.41
C SER A 154 -2.02 5.93 9.18
N MET A 155 -1.91 5.30 8.02
CA MET A 155 -2.25 5.88 6.72
C MET A 155 -3.25 4.96 6.01
N TYR A 156 -4.38 5.54 5.58
CA TYR A 156 -5.42 4.86 4.83
C TYR A 156 -5.69 5.67 3.55
N VAL A 157 -5.42 5.08 2.40
CA VAL A 157 -5.60 5.71 1.10
C VAL A 157 -6.46 4.81 0.23
N ASP A 158 -7.57 5.33 -0.27
CA ASP A 158 -8.46 4.56 -1.14
C ASP A 158 -8.91 5.36 -2.36
N SER A 159 -8.96 4.70 -3.52
CA SER A 159 -9.53 5.27 -4.75
C SER A 159 -8.83 6.55 -5.24
N CYS A 160 -7.56 6.74 -4.88
CA CYS A 160 -6.78 7.94 -5.16
C CYS A 160 -5.86 7.79 -6.38
N ILE A 161 -5.31 8.91 -6.84
CA ILE A 161 -4.17 8.96 -7.75
C ILE A 161 -3.08 9.76 -7.05
N LEU A 162 -1.92 9.14 -6.82
CA LEU A 162 -0.75 9.78 -6.25
C LEU A 162 0.30 9.86 -7.37
N ALA A 163 0.66 11.08 -7.78
CA ALA A 163 1.47 11.29 -8.97
C ALA A 163 2.64 12.27 -8.75
N GLN A 164 3.63 12.20 -9.63
CA GLN A 164 4.68 13.22 -9.78
C GLN A 164 5.50 13.49 -8.52
N ILE A 165 6.28 12.51 -8.07
CA ILE A 165 7.16 12.66 -6.90
C ILE A 165 8.61 12.34 -7.23
N ALA A 166 9.55 12.99 -6.53
CA ALA A 166 10.96 12.67 -6.69
C ALA A 166 11.37 11.48 -5.83
N GLY A 167 10.99 11.45 -4.55
CA GLY A 167 11.41 10.43 -3.58
C GLY A 167 10.42 9.28 -3.43
N GLN A 168 9.34 9.51 -2.69
CA GLN A 168 8.29 8.52 -2.42
C GLN A 168 6.92 9.13 -2.18
N HIS A 169 5.82 8.46 -2.52
CA HIS A 169 4.49 8.97 -2.17
C HIS A 169 4.24 8.84 -0.66
N LEU A 170 4.47 7.66 -0.08
CA LEU A 170 4.25 7.37 1.34
C LEU A 170 5.57 7.02 2.02
N ARG A 171 5.78 7.55 3.23
CA ARG A 171 6.96 7.27 4.05
C ARG A 171 6.61 7.02 5.52
N THR A 172 7.29 6.08 6.16
CA THR A 172 7.23 5.91 7.63
C THR A 172 8.58 6.27 8.28
N GLY A 173 8.79 7.55 8.61
CA GLY A 173 9.99 8.00 9.31
C GLY A 173 10.05 7.61 10.80
N ALA A 174 8.95 7.11 11.35
CA ALA A 174 8.83 6.55 12.70
C ALA A 174 7.88 5.35 12.69
N ALA A 175 7.97 4.50 13.72
CA ALA A 175 7.17 3.28 13.85
C ALA A 175 5.68 3.54 13.55
N ALA A 176 5.07 2.72 12.70
CA ALA A 176 3.70 2.92 12.22
C ALA A 176 2.80 1.74 12.54
N GLY A 177 1.50 2.01 12.69
CA GLY A 177 0.48 0.98 12.73
C GLY A 177 0.22 0.44 11.34
N THR A 178 -0.92 0.82 10.78
CA THR A 178 -1.36 0.36 9.46
C THR A 178 -1.00 1.35 8.36
N VAL A 179 -0.44 0.84 7.26
CA VAL A 179 -0.37 1.51 5.96
C VAL A 179 -1.24 0.71 4.99
N LYS A 180 -2.47 1.16 4.78
CA LYS A 180 -3.43 0.51 3.89
C LYS A 180 -3.68 1.39 2.67
N VAL A 181 -3.45 0.82 1.49
CA VAL A 181 -3.71 1.49 0.22
C VAL A 181 -4.50 0.59 -0.70
N THR A 182 -5.65 1.07 -1.15
CA THR A 182 -6.55 0.32 -2.02
C THR A 182 -7.02 1.14 -3.20
N ASN A 183 -7.31 0.49 -4.33
CA ASN A 183 -7.93 1.14 -5.50
C ASN A 183 -7.17 2.36 -6.01
N THR A 184 -5.85 2.43 -5.79
CA THR A 184 -5.07 3.65 -5.96
C THR A 184 -4.05 3.50 -7.08
N VAL A 185 -3.90 4.55 -7.88
CA VAL A 185 -2.82 4.64 -8.87
C VAL A 185 -1.63 5.38 -8.25
N PHE A 186 -0.46 4.76 -8.28
CA PHE A 186 0.82 5.39 -8.02
C PHE A 186 1.49 5.64 -9.37
N ALA A 187 1.75 6.90 -9.71
CA ALA A 187 2.28 7.29 -11.00
C ALA A 187 3.53 8.17 -10.89
N ASP A 188 4.45 8.02 -11.83
CA ASP A 188 5.63 8.87 -12.03
C ASP A 188 6.44 9.07 -10.75
N MET A 189 7.09 7.98 -10.34
CA MET A 189 7.96 7.93 -9.18
C MET A 189 9.41 8.00 -9.62
N GLY A 190 10.04 9.17 -9.51
CA GLY A 190 11.45 9.27 -9.88
C GLY A 190 12.03 10.67 -9.89
N ALA A 191 13.29 10.77 -9.49
CA ALA A 191 14.08 11.97 -9.66
C ALA A 191 14.80 11.91 -11.01
N LEU A 192 14.40 12.78 -11.94
CA LEU A 192 15.10 12.94 -13.23
C LEU A 192 15.82 14.29 -13.33
N SER A 193 15.39 15.31 -12.58
CA SER A 193 16.12 16.57 -12.44
C SER A 193 17.40 16.42 -11.59
N THR A 194 17.51 15.32 -10.86
CA THR A 194 18.71 14.90 -10.15
C THR A 194 18.95 13.44 -10.53
N SER A 195 20.20 13.03 -10.72
CA SER A 195 20.59 11.67 -11.14
C SER A 195 20.35 10.57 -10.10
N ASN A 196 19.52 10.83 -9.09
CA ASN A 196 19.31 9.95 -7.93
C ASN A 196 18.38 8.78 -8.28
N LEU A 197 18.96 7.72 -8.82
CA LEU A 197 18.25 6.47 -9.17
C LEU A 197 17.89 5.60 -7.95
N GLY A 198 18.29 6.00 -6.75
CA GLY A 198 17.70 5.50 -5.52
C GLY A 198 16.57 6.39 -5.01
N ALA A 199 15.95 7.19 -5.86
CA ALA A 199 14.67 7.88 -5.62
C ALA A 199 13.57 7.21 -6.48
N GLY A 200 12.32 7.61 -6.33
CA GLY A 200 11.20 7.02 -7.08
C GLY A 200 10.67 5.72 -6.49
N LYS A 201 10.01 5.84 -5.34
CA LYS A 201 9.39 4.72 -4.62
C LYS A 201 7.90 4.94 -4.46
N GLY A 202 7.11 3.87 -4.43
CA GLY A 202 5.72 3.99 -3.98
C GLY A 202 5.67 4.27 -2.47
N ILE A 203 6.24 3.34 -1.71
CA ILE A 203 6.19 3.33 -0.25
C ILE A 203 7.60 3.08 0.34
N ASP A 204 8.06 3.98 1.20
CA ASP A 204 9.35 3.90 1.90
C ASP A 204 9.16 3.72 3.41
N LEU A 205 9.34 2.49 3.88
CA LEU A 205 9.13 2.12 5.28
C LEU A 205 10.30 2.49 6.20
N ARG A 206 11.38 3.08 5.66
CA ARG A 206 12.53 3.65 6.40
C ARG A 206 12.99 2.93 7.65
N GLU A 207 13.02 1.60 7.59
CA GLU A 207 13.73 0.76 8.55
C GLU A 207 13.07 0.73 9.94
N VAL A 208 11.89 1.33 10.09
CA VAL A 208 11.11 1.33 11.33
C VAL A 208 10.16 0.14 11.37
N SER A 209 9.63 -0.18 12.55
CA SER A 209 8.57 -1.19 12.66
C SER A 209 7.26 -0.68 12.06
N VAL A 210 6.57 -1.56 11.35
CA VAL A 210 5.24 -1.30 10.80
C VAL A 210 4.37 -2.51 11.09
N ASP A 211 3.24 -2.32 11.76
CA ASP A 211 2.38 -3.46 12.12
C ASP A 211 1.81 -4.14 10.86
N SER A 212 1.24 -3.35 9.94
CA SER A 212 0.56 -3.90 8.77
C SER A 212 0.72 -3.01 7.53
N VAL A 213 1.10 -3.61 6.40
CA VAL A 213 1.09 -2.98 5.07
C VAL A 213 0.16 -3.77 4.16
N ILE A 214 -0.89 -3.12 3.66
CA ILE A 214 -1.98 -3.76 2.90
C ILE A 214 -2.17 -3.00 1.59
N LEU A 215 -1.84 -3.63 0.47
CA LEU A 215 -1.88 -3.07 -0.87
C LEU A 215 -2.77 -3.95 -1.74
N VAL A 216 -3.99 -3.48 -2.01
CA VAL A 216 -5.00 -4.26 -2.78
C VAL A 216 -5.63 -3.45 -3.91
N ASN A 217 -5.71 -4.02 -5.11
CA ASN A 217 -6.31 -3.32 -6.28
C ASN A 217 -5.60 -2.00 -6.59
N ASN A 218 -4.27 -1.94 -6.54
CA ASN A 218 -3.52 -0.74 -6.91
C ASN A 218 -2.81 -0.92 -8.25
N THR A 219 -2.61 0.20 -8.94
CA THR A 219 -1.78 0.26 -10.14
C THR A 219 -0.53 1.09 -9.88
N PHE A 220 0.66 0.50 -10.02
CA PHE A 220 1.94 1.21 -9.96
C PHE A 220 2.47 1.38 -11.37
N VAL A 221 2.59 2.61 -11.86
CA VAL A 221 3.00 2.92 -13.23
C VAL A 221 4.16 3.91 -13.24
N ASN A 222 5.20 3.59 -14.01
CA ASN A 222 6.41 4.41 -14.16
C ASN A 222 7.13 4.70 -12.84
N TYR A 223 8.05 3.81 -12.46
CA TYR A 223 8.91 4.03 -11.29
C TYR A 223 10.36 3.64 -11.54
N GLN A 224 11.27 4.43 -10.97
CA GLN A 224 12.71 4.20 -11.08
C GLN A 224 13.19 3.13 -10.09
N ASP A 225 12.87 3.24 -8.80
CA ASP A 225 13.53 2.40 -7.80
C ASP A 225 12.69 1.21 -7.33
N ARG A 226 11.65 1.40 -6.52
CA ARG A 226 10.89 0.27 -5.92
C ARG A 226 9.41 0.57 -5.72
N VAL A 227 8.58 -0.47 -5.71
CA VAL A 227 7.18 -0.34 -5.25
C VAL A 227 7.15 -0.17 -3.73
N VAL A 228 7.85 -1.06 -3.01
CA VAL A 228 8.03 -0.99 -1.55
C VAL A 228 9.50 -1.09 -1.19
N ARG A 229 9.97 -0.14 -0.38
CA ARG A 229 11.29 -0.16 0.24
C ARG A 229 11.18 -0.31 1.75
N HIS A 230 11.70 -1.41 2.26
CA HIS A 230 12.06 -1.61 3.66
C HIS A 230 13.47 -2.18 3.70
N TYR A 231 14.45 -1.32 3.93
CA TYR A 231 15.86 -1.66 3.74
C TYR A 231 16.77 -0.80 4.60
N ASN A 232 17.63 -1.44 5.39
CA ASN A 232 18.63 -0.79 6.23
C ASN A 232 19.85 -0.40 5.41
N PHE A 233 19.94 0.89 5.07
CA PHE A 233 21.08 1.39 4.28
C PHE A 233 22.36 1.49 5.12
N GLY A 234 22.25 1.86 6.40
CA GLY A 234 23.41 2.08 7.27
C GLY A 234 24.12 0.79 7.66
N ASN A 235 23.35 -0.29 7.86
CA ASN A 235 23.89 -1.62 8.06
C ASN A 235 22.89 -2.68 7.56
N PRO A 236 23.04 -3.13 6.30
CA PRO A 236 22.12 -4.10 5.70
C PRO A 236 22.02 -5.41 6.51
N LEU A 237 23.11 -5.80 7.18
CA LEU A 237 23.17 -7.05 7.94
C LEU A 237 22.43 -7.01 9.29
N LEU A 238 22.15 -5.82 9.84
CA LEU A 238 21.41 -5.67 11.11
C LEU A 238 19.89 -5.77 10.94
N GLY A 239 19.40 -5.90 9.71
CA GLY A 239 17.96 -5.94 9.40
C GLY A 239 17.28 -4.59 9.65
N THR A 240 15.95 -4.59 9.58
CA THR A 240 15.09 -3.43 9.83
C THR A 240 14.22 -3.67 11.06
N GLY A 241 13.47 -2.65 11.51
CA GLY A 241 12.27 -2.87 12.32
C GLY A 241 11.32 -3.85 11.62
N ALA A 242 10.57 -4.63 12.41
CA ALA A 242 9.71 -5.67 11.87
C ALA A 242 8.55 -5.11 11.03
N LEU A 243 8.33 -5.68 9.85
CA LEU A 243 7.10 -5.55 9.08
C LEU A 243 6.17 -6.70 9.45
N GLY A 244 5.21 -6.46 10.33
CA GLY A 244 4.38 -7.50 10.96
C GLY A 244 3.58 -8.32 9.93
N PHE A 245 2.66 -7.67 9.24
CA PHE A 245 1.85 -8.25 8.16
C PHE A 245 2.05 -7.49 6.85
N PHE A 246 2.24 -8.24 5.77
CA PHE A 246 2.34 -7.69 4.42
C PHE A 246 1.32 -8.36 3.50
N LYS A 247 0.47 -7.58 2.83
CA LYS A 247 -0.42 -8.06 1.77
C LYS A 247 -0.23 -7.22 0.51
N PHE A 248 0.05 -7.90 -0.60
CA PHE A 248 0.14 -7.34 -1.95
C PHE A 248 -0.72 -8.21 -2.87
N ASP A 249 -1.99 -7.83 -3.03
CA ASP A 249 -3.00 -8.66 -3.69
C ASP A 249 -3.73 -7.89 -4.80
N HIS A 250 -3.93 -8.51 -5.97
CA HIS A 250 -4.58 -7.85 -7.11
C HIS A 250 -3.96 -6.48 -7.46
N ASN A 251 -2.64 -6.36 -7.52
CA ASN A 251 -1.99 -5.14 -7.98
C ASN A 251 -1.46 -5.31 -9.41
N THR A 252 -1.58 -4.24 -10.21
CA THR A 252 -0.94 -4.13 -11.52
C THR A 252 0.32 -3.28 -11.39
N VAL A 253 1.44 -3.76 -11.91
CA VAL A 253 2.71 -3.04 -11.90
C VAL A 253 3.19 -2.90 -13.34
N VAL A 254 3.44 -1.66 -13.78
CA VAL A 254 3.73 -1.32 -15.18
C VAL A 254 4.97 -0.45 -15.25
N ASN A 255 5.91 -0.81 -16.13
CA ASN A 255 7.09 -0.01 -16.45
C ASN A 255 7.89 0.35 -15.19
N GLY A 256 8.48 -0.67 -14.56
CA GLY A 256 9.30 -0.52 -13.38
C GLY A 256 10.74 -0.88 -13.66
N MET A 257 11.67 0.07 -13.50
CA MET A 257 13.10 -0.27 -13.63
C MET A 257 13.58 -1.14 -12.46
N SER A 258 12.90 -1.03 -11.32
CA SER A 258 13.15 -1.81 -10.11
C SER A 258 14.65 -1.84 -9.74
N PHE A 259 15.34 -0.67 -9.82
CA PHE A 259 16.80 -0.59 -9.80
C PHE A 259 17.43 -1.30 -8.61
N HIS A 260 16.84 -1.10 -7.43
CA HIS A 260 17.27 -1.77 -6.22
C HIS A 260 16.27 -2.84 -5.73
N GLY A 261 15.42 -3.34 -6.63
CA GLY A 261 14.40 -4.36 -6.37
C GLY A 261 12.97 -3.81 -6.41
N MET A 262 11.97 -4.68 -6.37
CA MET A 262 10.57 -4.26 -6.47
C MET A 262 9.90 -4.19 -5.09
N LEU A 263 9.99 -5.28 -4.33
CA LEU A 263 9.49 -5.43 -2.97
C LEU A 263 10.65 -5.83 -2.06
N SER A 264 11.32 -4.82 -1.49
CA SER A 264 12.30 -5.02 -0.43
C SER A 264 11.56 -4.99 0.89
N LEU A 265 11.39 -6.14 1.54
CA LEU A 265 10.51 -6.28 2.70
C LEU A 265 11.23 -6.27 4.05
N GLY A 266 12.55 -6.06 4.07
CA GLY A 266 13.32 -5.93 5.30
C GLY A 266 13.15 -7.15 6.22
N SER A 267 13.07 -6.94 7.53
CA SER A 267 12.73 -7.95 8.52
C SER A 267 11.23 -8.22 8.53
N MET A 268 10.81 -9.38 8.01
CA MET A 268 9.41 -9.79 8.03
C MET A 268 9.01 -10.38 9.38
N GLY A 269 7.78 -10.08 9.80
CA GLY A 269 7.14 -10.63 10.98
C GLY A 269 6.30 -11.88 10.66
N ARG A 270 5.03 -11.86 11.08
CA ARG A 270 4.14 -13.03 11.11
C ARG A 270 3.81 -13.59 9.73
N ARG A 271 3.49 -12.75 8.75
CA ARG A 271 2.91 -13.24 7.49
C ARG A 271 3.11 -12.29 6.31
N ALA A 272 3.36 -12.87 5.15
CA ALA A 272 3.41 -12.18 3.86
C ALA A 272 2.50 -12.89 2.83
N ILE A 273 1.63 -12.12 2.19
CA ILE A 273 0.72 -12.55 1.13
C ILE A 273 1.04 -11.76 -0.13
N VAL A 274 1.39 -12.45 -1.22
CA VAL A 274 1.64 -11.84 -2.54
C VAL A 274 0.87 -12.64 -3.59
N THR A 275 -0.33 -12.19 -3.92
CA THR A 275 -1.29 -12.99 -4.70
C THR A 275 -1.97 -12.21 -5.82
N ASN A 276 -2.36 -12.91 -6.88
CA ASN A 276 -3.24 -12.36 -7.92
C ASN A 276 -2.68 -11.12 -8.65
N ASN A 277 -1.37 -10.91 -8.69
CA ASN A 277 -0.77 -9.69 -9.25
C ASN A 277 -0.35 -9.88 -10.72
N LEU A 278 -0.31 -8.77 -11.45
CA LEU A 278 0.18 -8.71 -12.84
C LEU A 278 1.32 -7.70 -12.97
N PHE A 279 2.46 -8.14 -13.48
CA PHE A 279 3.69 -7.35 -13.62
C PHE A 279 4.06 -7.21 -15.10
N MET A 280 4.07 -6.01 -15.65
CA MET A 280 4.44 -5.73 -17.05
C MET A 280 5.67 -4.84 -17.08
N ASP A 281 6.77 -5.34 -17.63
CA ASP A 281 8.06 -4.63 -17.65
C ASP A 281 8.46 -4.06 -16.28
N ALA A 282 8.08 -4.74 -15.21
CA ALA A 282 8.35 -4.37 -13.82
C ALA A 282 9.70 -4.92 -13.31
N PHE A 283 10.50 -5.51 -14.21
CA PHE A 283 11.61 -6.36 -13.87
C PHE A 283 12.75 -5.58 -13.21
N ALA A 284 13.25 -6.09 -12.08
CA ALA A 284 14.63 -5.82 -11.73
C ALA A 284 15.49 -6.64 -12.70
N SER A 285 16.30 -5.97 -13.50
CA SER A 285 17.41 -6.58 -14.25
C SER A 285 18.15 -7.56 -13.33
N GLY A 286 18.30 -8.81 -13.77
CA GLY A 286 18.87 -9.94 -13.02
C GLY A 286 20.36 -9.80 -12.74
N GLU A 287 21.13 -10.90 -12.82
CA GLU A 287 22.58 -10.87 -12.53
C GLU A 287 23.28 -9.75 -13.31
N ASP A 288 23.88 -8.82 -12.56
CA ASP A 288 24.70 -7.72 -13.07
C ASP A 288 26.03 -7.70 -12.32
N SER A 289 26.85 -8.71 -12.59
CA SER A 289 28.13 -8.95 -11.89
C SER A 289 29.13 -7.80 -12.02
N ALA A 290 28.86 -6.82 -12.88
CA ALA A 290 29.70 -5.65 -13.09
C ALA A 290 29.19 -4.40 -12.32
N ASP A 291 28.08 -4.46 -11.59
CA ASP A 291 27.49 -3.33 -10.85
C ASP A 291 27.47 -3.58 -9.33
N ALA A 292 28.62 -3.41 -8.68
CA ALA A 292 28.76 -3.62 -7.25
C ALA A 292 27.93 -2.61 -6.42
N THR A 293 27.76 -1.38 -6.92
CA THR A 293 27.01 -0.32 -6.24
C THR A 293 25.54 -0.69 -6.09
N ARG A 294 24.91 -1.14 -7.18
CA ARG A 294 23.51 -1.56 -7.17
C ARG A 294 23.31 -2.82 -6.32
N GLN A 295 24.20 -3.80 -6.47
CA GLN A 295 24.15 -5.07 -5.75
C GLN A 295 24.33 -4.93 -4.24
N ALA A 296 25.01 -3.89 -3.76
CA ALA A 296 25.17 -3.65 -2.32
C ALA A 296 23.81 -3.53 -1.59
N GLU A 297 22.75 -3.06 -2.26
CA GLU A 297 21.41 -2.95 -1.65
C GLU A 297 20.68 -4.31 -1.44
N TRP A 298 21.25 -5.40 -1.93
CA TRP A 298 20.81 -6.78 -1.68
C TRP A 298 21.63 -7.49 -0.58
N ALA A 299 22.55 -6.79 0.09
CA ALA A 299 23.41 -7.42 1.10
C ALA A 299 22.65 -7.99 2.31
N ASN A 300 21.47 -7.45 2.62
CA ASN A 300 20.72 -7.74 3.85
C ASN A 300 20.12 -9.15 3.96
N PHE A 301 20.07 -9.92 2.88
CA PHE A 301 19.57 -11.31 2.91
C PHE A 301 20.61 -12.38 2.61
N GLY A 302 21.83 -11.97 2.29
CA GLY A 302 23.00 -12.86 2.28
C GLY A 302 23.10 -13.84 1.10
N GLU A 303 22.18 -13.85 0.14
CA GLU A 303 22.31 -14.72 -1.03
C GLU A 303 23.29 -14.13 -2.05
N LYS A 304 24.16 -15.01 -2.56
CA LYS A 304 25.19 -14.65 -3.53
C LYS A 304 25.13 -15.54 -4.76
N TYR A 305 25.47 -14.96 -5.90
CA TYR A 305 25.82 -15.73 -7.09
C TYR A 305 27.16 -16.48 -6.86
N PRO A 306 27.49 -17.49 -7.68
CA PRO A 306 28.77 -18.22 -7.57
C PRO A 306 30.02 -17.32 -7.66
N ASN A 307 29.90 -16.16 -8.31
CA ASN A 307 30.97 -15.15 -8.39
C ASN A 307 31.13 -14.29 -7.10
N GLY A 308 30.34 -14.55 -6.06
CA GLY A 308 30.42 -13.87 -4.77
C GLY A 308 29.62 -12.57 -4.66
N SER A 309 29.03 -12.08 -5.76
CA SER A 309 28.22 -10.87 -5.76
C SER A 309 26.81 -11.13 -5.22
N ASN A 310 26.19 -10.12 -4.60
CA ASN A 310 24.85 -10.25 -4.03
C ASN A 310 23.82 -10.53 -5.12
N ARG A 311 22.91 -11.46 -4.82
CA ARG A 311 21.90 -11.88 -5.77
C ARG A 311 20.85 -10.79 -5.98
N MET A 312 20.39 -10.63 -7.21
CA MET A 312 19.42 -9.60 -7.59
C MET A 312 18.07 -10.23 -7.93
N VAL A 313 17.06 -9.94 -7.11
CA VAL A 313 15.69 -10.50 -7.21
C VAL A 313 14.63 -9.43 -6.98
N TRP A 314 13.39 -9.69 -7.39
CA TRP A 314 12.32 -8.71 -7.28
C TRP A 314 11.79 -8.57 -5.86
N ILE A 315 11.61 -9.71 -5.17
CA ILE A 315 11.06 -9.82 -3.82
C ILE A 315 12.08 -10.50 -2.90
N PHE A 316 12.45 -9.81 -1.84
CA PHE A 316 13.42 -10.28 -0.85
C PHE A 316 13.18 -9.69 0.54
N THR A 317 13.73 -10.37 1.54
CA THR A 317 13.58 -10.09 2.97
C THR A 317 14.84 -10.58 3.70
N ALA A 318 15.13 -10.03 4.88
CA ALA A 318 16.06 -10.66 5.80
C ALA A 318 15.55 -12.07 6.17
N PRO A 319 16.36 -13.13 5.98
CA PRO A 319 15.94 -14.51 6.20
C PRO A 319 15.43 -14.76 7.61
N ASN A 320 14.31 -15.46 7.74
CA ASN A 320 13.79 -15.95 9.02
C ASN A 320 12.95 -17.21 8.84
N ASP A 321 12.78 -17.99 9.91
CA ASP A 321 12.02 -19.24 9.85
C ASP A 321 10.57 -19.11 10.34
N THR A 322 10.16 -17.91 10.76
CA THR A 322 8.89 -17.65 11.44
C THR A 322 7.80 -17.07 10.56
N THR A 323 8.14 -16.40 9.46
CA THR A 323 7.16 -15.80 8.55
C THR A 323 6.40 -16.87 7.77
N VAL A 324 5.08 -16.82 7.83
CA VAL A 324 4.20 -17.62 6.98
C VAL A 324 4.07 -16.93 5.62
N TRP A 325 4.40 -17.66 4.53
CA TRP A 325 4.34 -17.14 3.17
C TRP A 325 3.16 -17.70 2.40
N THR A 326 2.43 -16.83 1.70
CA THR A 326 1.42 -17.21 0.70
C THR A 326 1.73 -16.44 -0.57
N ILE A 327 2.34 -17.12 -1.55
CA ILE A 327 2.66 -16.50 -2.84
C ILE A 327 2.13 -17.40 -3.96
N SER A 328 1.12 -16.92 -4.68
CA SER A 328 0.47 -17.69 -5.73
C SER A 328 -0.21 -16.77 -6.74
N ASN A 329 -0.55 -17.31 -7.93
CA ASN A 329 -1.34 -16.59 -8.93
C ASN A 329 -0.72 -15.25 -9.35
N ASN A 330 0.61 -15.15 -9.38
CA ASN A 330 1.28 -13.98 -9.91
C ASN A 330 1.73 -14.25 -11.34
N MET A 331 1.52 -13.28 -12.24
CA MET A 331 1.99 -13.37 -13.61
C MET A 331 2.86 -12.17 -13.95
N TYR A 332 3.93 -12.41 -14.70
CA TYR A 332 4.73 -11.33 -15.27
C TYR A 332 4.85 -11.45 -16.78
N SER A 333 4.97 -10.30 -17.43
CA SER A 333 5.07 -10.13 -18.87
C SER A 333 6.20 -9.15 -19.17
N ILE A 334 6.88 -9.39 -20.27
CA ILE A 334 7.96 -8.54 -20.79
C ILE A 334 7.51 -8.12 -22.19
N SER A 335 7.44 -6.82 -22.46
CA SER A 335 7.12 -6.30 -23.79
C SER A 335 8.23 -6.64 -24.79
N ASP A 336 7.93 -6.54 -26.08
CA ASP A 336 8.96 -6.65 -27.13
C ASP A 336 10.10 -5.64 -26.92
N THR A 337 9.77 -4.44 -26.43
CA THR A 337 10.74 -3.38 -26.13
C THR A 337 11.61 -3.75 -24.92
N GLY A 338 11.02 -4.27 -23.85
CA GLY A 338 11.74 -4.78 -22.69
C GLY A 338 12.62 -5.99 -23.05
N GLN A 339 12.10 -6.90 -23.88
CA GLN A 339 12.82 -8.07 -24.35
C GLN A 339 14.02 -7.68 -25.23
N ALA A 340 13.86 -6.70 -26.12
CA ALA A 340 14.96 -6.17 -26.92
C ALA A 340 16.07 -5.57 -26.03
N PHE A 341 15.70 -4.81 -24.99
CA PHE A 341 16.66 -4.31 -24.01
C PHE A 341 17.41 -5.44 -23.29
N LEU A 342 16.70 -6.46 -22.79
CA LEU A 342 17.34 -7.60 -22.11
C LEU A 342 18.27 -8.36 -23.05
N THR A 343 17.87 -8.60 -24.30
CA THR A 343 18.71 -9.29 -25.30
C THR A 343 20.00 -8.52 -25.59
N GLU A 344 19.90 -7.19 -25.75
CA GLU A 344 21.04 -6.29 -25.99
C GLU A 344 22.08 -6.39 -24.86
N PHE A 345 21.65 -6.31 -23.61
CA PHE A 345 22.55 -6.32 -22.44
C PHE A 345 22.96 -7.73 -21.97
N ALA A 346 22.18 -8.76 -22.29
CA ALA A 346 22.58 -10.16 -22.07
C ALA A 346 23.79 -10.53 -22.93
N ALA A 347 23.83 -10.07 -24.19
CA ALA A 347 24.96 -10.31 -25.11
C ALA A 347 26.28 -9.74 -24.57
N GLN A 348 26.21 -8.72 -23.72
CA GLN A 348 27.38 -8.10 -23.09
C GLN A 348 27.83 -8.84 -21.81
N LYS A 349 27.12 -9.90 -21.39
CA LYS A 349 27.23 -10.58 -20.08
C LYS A 349 26.97 -9.64 -18.90
N VAL A 350 26.04 -8.71 -19.07
CA VAL A 350 25.84 -7.61 -18.13
C VAL A 350 24.52 -7.71 -17.37
N ILE A 351 23.43 -8.11 -18.01
CA ILE A 351 22.10 -8.18 -17.38
C ILE A 351 21.34 -9.39 -17.90
N GLY A 352 20.66 -10.11 -17.02
CA GLY A 352 19.66 -11.12 -17.36
C GLY A 352 18.24 -10.75 -16.92
N GLU A 353 17.28 -11.64 -17.18
CA GLU A 353 15.96 -11.56 -16.57
C GLU A 353 16.05 -11.89 -15.08
N GLY A 354 15.63 -10.96 -14.21
CA GLY A 354 15.69 -11.16 -12.76
C GLY A 354 14.72 -12.23 -12.27
N LYS A 355 15.11 -12.97 -11.24
CA LYS A 355 14.22 -13.95 -10.61
C LYS A 355 13.22 -13.23 -9.70
N PRO A 356 11.93 -13.62 -9.69
CA PRO A 356 10.94 -12.96 -8.85
C PRO A 356 11.24 -13.10 -7.35
N LEU A 357 11.70 -14.27 -6.91
CA LEU A 357 11.86 -14.60 -5.49
C LEU A 357 13.31 -14.94 -5.14
N SER A 358 13.73 -14.52 -3.94
CA SER A 358 14.95 -15.01 -3.27
C SER A 358 14.91 -16.53 -3.03
N TRP A 359 16.06 -17.20 -2.92
CA TRP A 359 16.12 -18.61 -2.55
C TRP A 359 15.51 -18.89 -1.18
N HIS A 360 15.69 -17.99 -0.22
CA HIS A 360 15.09 -18.12 1.09
C HIS A 360 13.56 -18.24 0.99
N ILE A 361 12.91 -17.33 0.26
CA ILE A 361 11.45 -17.40 0.06
C ILE A 361 11.07 -18.66 -0.72
N ASN A 362 11.82 -19.02 -1.77
CA ASN A 362 11.54 -20.25 -2.52
C ASN A 362 11.62 -21.49 -1.63
N ALA A 363 12.62 -21.58 -0.76
CA ALA A 363 12.77 -22.68 0.19
C ALA A 363 11.60 -22.73 1.20
N LYS A 364 11.08 -21.57 1.62
CA LYS A 364 9.90 -21.51 2.50
C LYS A 364 8.60 -21.93 1.83
N LEU A 365 8.46 -21.72 0.52
CA LEU A 365 7.30 -22.15 -0.24
C LEU A 365 7.36 -23.64 -0.62
N GLY A 366 8.54 -24.25 -0.68
CA GLY A 366 8.69 -25.64 -1.11
C GLY A 366 8.13 -25.84 -2.53
N ASN A 367 7.22 -26.79 -2.71
CA ASN A 367 6.63 -27.09 -4.02
C ASN A 367 5.83 -25.91 -4.60
N ASP A 368 5.21 -25.10 -3.75
CA ASP A 368 4.38 -23.95 -4.17
C ASP A 368 5.23 -22.87 -4.88
N SER A 369 6.55 -22.85 -4.65
CA SER A 369 7.51 -21.97 -5.33
C SER A 369 7.42 -22.07 -6.85
N THR A 370 7.15 -23.27 -7.39
CA THR A 370 7.13 -23.53 -8.83
C THR A 370 5.97 -22.83 -9.57
N THR A 371 4.88 -22.57 -8.86
CA THR A 371 3.67 -21.92 -9.37
C THR A 371 3.43 -20.53 -8.78
N ALA A 372 4.33 -20.06 -7.92
CA ALA A 372 4.23 -18.77 -7.25
C ALA A 372 4.20 -17.60 -8.26
N PHE A 373 4.98 -17.72 -9.34
CA PHE A 373 5.07 -16.78 -10.45
C PHE A 373 5.07 -17.52 -11.79
N THR A 374 4.26 -17.06 -12.74
CA THR A 374 4.22 -17.57 -14.12
C THR A 374 4.63 -16.46 -15.10
N LYS A 375 5.53 -16.76 -16.03
CA LYS A 375 5.80 -15.86 -17.16
C LYS A 375 4.69 -16.01 -18.21
N ALA A 376 4.14 -14.89 -18.68
CA ALA A 376 3.20 -14.91 -19.79
C ALA A 376 3.87 -15.48 -21.06
N ALA A 377 3.15 -16.34 -21.80
CA ALA A 377 3.68 -16.97 -23.01
C ALA A 377 3.91 -15.98 -24.17
N ALA A 378 3.19 -14.86 -24.15
CA ALA A 378 3.35 -13.73 -25.05
C ALA A 378 3.18 -12.43 -24.25
N PRO A 379 3.69 -11.29 -24.74
CA PRO A 379 3.50 -10.00 -24.09
C PRO A 379 2.01 -9.71 -23.88
N VAL A 380 1.63 -9.38 -22.64
CA VAL A 380 0.29 -8.90 -22.32
C VAL A 380 0.09 -7.53 -22.93
N ALA A 381 -0.83 -7.43 -23.88
CA ALA A 381 -1.17 -6.19 -24.56
C ALA A 381 -2.17 -5.37 -23.71
N PHE A 382 -1.65 -4.47 -22.88
CA PHE A 382 -2.51 -3.48 -22.22
C PHE A 382 -3.07 -2.47 -23.22
N VAL A 383 -4.28 -1.98 -22.96
CA VAL A 383 -4.98 -1.05 -23.86
C VAL A 383 -4.25 0.28 -23.99
N LYS A 384 -3.87 0.92 -22.87
CA LYS A 384 -3.21 2.23 -22.88
C LYS A 384 -2.33 2.45 -21.66
N ILE A 385 -1.03 2.27 -21.86
CA ILE A 385 0.00 2.52 -20.84
C ILE A 385 1.10 3.45 -21.39
N PRO A 386 1.88 4.11 -20.52
CA PRO A 386 3.09 4.81 -20.95
C PRO A 386 4.09 3.84 -21.59
N LYS A 387 5.05 4.39 -22.33
CA LYS A 387 6.14 3.62 -22.92
C LYS A 387 7.17 3.24 -21.86
N LEU A 388 7.75 2.06 -22.01
CA LEU A 388 8.88 1.64 -21.19
C LEU A 388 10.05 2.63 -21.37
N MET A 389 10.62 3.09 -20.25
CA MET A 389 11.67 4.12 -20.15
C MET A 389 13.07 3.64 -20.60
N THR A 390 13.14 2.94 -21.73
CA THR A 390 14.37 2.27 -22.16
C THR A 390 15.52 3.21 -22.47
N ARG A 391 15.25 4.47 -22.83
CA ARG A 391 16.30 5.49 -23.00
C ARG A 391 16.98 5.82 -21.68
N LEU A 392 16.23 5.98 -20.59
CA LEU A 392 16.78 6.16 -19.25
C LEU A 392 17.55 4.91 -18.80
N MET A 393 16.99 3.72 -19.05
CA MET A 393 17.64 2.44 -18.72
C MET A 393 19.01 2.32 -19.41
N ARG A 394 19.10 2.69 -20.70
CA ARG A 394 20.36 2.73 -21.46
C ARG A 394 21.32 3.80 -20.96
N TRP A 395 20.82 5.01 -20.67
CA TRP A 395 21.64 6.11 -20.17
C TRP A 395 22.32 5.77 -18.83
N TYR A 396 21.62 5.13 -17.89
CA TYR A 396 22.23 4.69 -16.63
C TYR A 396 23.45 3.78 -16.86
N ARG A 397 23.35 2.95 -17.90
CA ARG A 397 24.33 1.93 -18.27
C ARG A 397 25.47 2.48 -19.13
N ASP A 398 25.30 3.65 -19.73
CA ASP A 398 26.29 4.29 -20.59
C ASP A 398 27.53 4.70 -19.77
N PRO A 399 28.74 4.26 -20.16
CA PRO A 399 30.00 4.70 -19.54
C PRO A 399 30.22 6.22 -19.56
N LEU A 400 29.64 6.93 -20.53
CA LEU A 400 29.70 8.39 -20.66
C LEU A 400 28.46 9.11 -20.10
N GLY A 401 27.41 8.36 -19.76
CA GLY A 401 26.17 8.86 -19.18
C GLY A 401 26.15 8.71 -17.66
N GLY A 402 25.41 7.71 -17.15
CA GLY A 402 25.29 7.44 -15.72
C GLY A 402 26.46 6.66 -15.10
N ASN A 403 27.15 5.84 -15.91
CA ASN A 403 28.22 4.93 -15.51
C ASN A 403 27.91 4.14 -14.22
N LYS A 404 26.66 3.66 -14.08
CA LYS A 404 26.16 2.91 -12.91
C LYS A 404 26.18 3.68 -11.58
N THR A 405 26.45 4.97 -11.59
CA THR A 405 26.51 5.76 -10.36
C THR A 405 25.14 6.29 -9.99
N LYS A 406 24.86 6.34 -8.68
CA LYS A 406 23.60 6.85 -8.13
C LYS A 406 23.51 8.38 -8.19
N ASN A 407 24.60 9.10 -8.44
CA ASN A 407 24.69 10.56 -8.28
C ASN A 407 25.57 11.26 -9.35
N THR A 408 25.31 11.05 -10.64
CA THR A 408 26.00 11.74 -11.76
C THR A 408 25.62 13.24 -11.87
N PRO A 409 26.48 14.13 -12.40
CA PRO A 409 26.08 15.51 -12.73
C PRO A 409 24.87 15.57 -13.68
N SER A 410 23.93 16.48 -13.40
CA SER A 410 22.72 16.68 -14.22
C SER A 410 22.98 17.20 -15.63
N SER A 411 24.21 17.67 -15.92
CA SER A 411 24.61 18.19 -17.23
C SER A 411 24.65 17.14 -18.35
N LEU A 412 24.72 15.85 -18.01
CA LEU A 412 24.67 14.73 -18.96
C LEU A 412 23.25 14.16 -19.14
N TRP A 413 22.28 14.68 -18.39
CA TRP A 413 20.89 14.28 -18.48
C TRP A 413 20.12 15.24 -19.39
N VAL A 414 19.40 14.67 -20.36
CA VAL A 414 18.56 15.43 -21.29
C VAL A 414 17.11 15.01 -21.08
N ARG A 415 16.28 15.90 -20.52
CA ARG A 415 14.86 15.65 -20.26
C ARG A 415 14.13 15.03 -21.44
N ALA A 416 14.27 15.62 -22.63
CA ALA A 416 13.58 15.16 -23.83
C ALA A 416 13.95 13.72 -24.26
N LEU A 417 15.05 13.18 -23.74
CA LEU A 417 15.57 11.86 -24.09
C LEU A 417 15.36 10.83 -22.97
N HIS A 418 15.67 11.17 -21.72
CA HIS A 418 15.75 10.22 -20.61
C HIS A 418 14.56 10.30 -19.65
N ASP A 419 13.45 10.90 -20.07
CA ASP A 419 12.22 10.91 -19.28
C ASP A 419 11.63 9.51 -19.11
N ILE A 420 10.89 9.27 -18.02
CA ILE A 420 10.20 8.00 -17.77
C ILE A 420 8.84 7.91 -18.50
N ASP A 421 8.67 8.67 -19.58
CA ASP A 421 7.40 8.89 -20.28
C ASP A 421 6.31 9.42 -19.34
N ARG A 422 6.65 10.48 -18.61
CA ARG A 422 5.76 11.09 -17.63
C ARG A 422 4.61 11.80 -18.32
N HIS A 423 3.45 11.73 -17.69
CA HIS A 423 2.26 12.42 -18.12
C HIS A 423 1.68 13.29 -17.01
N LYS A 424 0.94 14.34 -17.39
CA LYS A 424 0.19 15.12 -16.40
C LYS A 424 -0.88 14.26 -15.73
N TYR A 425 -1.31 14.64 -14.55
CA TYR A 425 -2.26 13.87 -13.74
C TYR A 425 -3.52 13.45 -14.50
N GLN A 426 -3.97 14.23 -15.49
CA GLN A 426 -5.15 13.91 -16.30
C GLN A 426 -5.01 12.56 -16.98
N TYR A 427 -3.83 12.25 -17.51
CA TYR A 427 -3.60 10.97 -18.17
C TYR A 427 -3.90 9.80 -17.24
N TYR A 428 -3.47 9.87 -15.98
CA TYR A 428 -3.71 8.80 -15.01
C TYR A 428 -5.15 8.74 -14.51
N ASP A 429 -5.94 9.80 -14.69
CA ASP A 429 -7.34 9.89 -14.29
C ASP A 429 -8.30 9.43 -15.39
N ASP A 430 -8.04 9.79 -16.65
CA ASP A 430 -8.97 9.62 -17.76
C ASP A 430 -8.44 8.83 -18.97
N THR A 431 -7.15 8.51 -19.00
CA THR A 431 -6.51 7.95 -20.20
C THR A 431 -5.77 6.63 -19.97
N LEU A 432 -5.13 6.45 -18.80
CA LEU A 432 -4.50 5.19 -18.42
C LEU A 432 -5.54 4.07 -18.46
N ASP A 433 -5.19 2.97 -19.13
CA ASP A 433 -6.02 1.77 -19.22
C ASP A 433 -5.12 0.53 -19.21
N CYS A 434 -5.00 -0.10 -18.04
CA CYS A 434 -4.27 -1.35 -17.89
C CYS A 434 -5.18 -2.58 -18.02
N SER A 435 -6.36 -2.46 -18.64
CA SER A 435 -7.13 -3.63 -19.07
C SER A 435 -6.41 -4.33 -20.23
N TYR A 436 -6.76 -5.59 -20.44
CA TYR A 436 -6.12 -6.47 -21.43
C TYR A 436 -7.15 -7.48 -21.99
N PRO A 437 -6.85 -8.15 -23.11
CA PRO A 437 -7.77 -9.09 -23.74
C PRO A 437 -8.31 -10.16 -22.78
N THR A 438 -9.58 -10.51 -22.91
CA THR A 438 -10.23 -11.47 -22.01
C THR A 438 -9.93 -12.94 -22.34
N ASN A 439 -9.27 -13.19 -23.48
CA ASN A 439 -8.95 -14.52 -23.99
C ASN A 439 -7.53 -15.01 -23.65
N ILE A 440 -6.79 -14.28 -22.80
CA ILE A 440 -5.47 -14.71 -22.33
C ILE A 440 -5.53 -15.31 -20.92
N ALA A 441 -4.54 -16.13 -20.58
CA ALA A 441 -4.48 -16.82 -19.29
C ALA A 441 -4.59 -15.86 -18.09
N ALA A 442 -4.01 -14.65 -18.18
CA ALA A 442 -4.08 -13.64 -17.12
C ALA A 442 -5.51 -13.29 -16.70
N TYR A 443 -6.49 -13.36 -17.60
CA TYR A 443 -7.89 -12.95 -17.33
C TYR A 443 -8.63 -13.91 -16.39
N THR A 444 -8.13 -15.13 -16.21
CA THR A 444 -8.77 -16.17 -15.37
C THR A 444 -7.83 -16.83 -14.37
N ALA A 445 -6.57 -16.38 -14.30
CA ALA A 445 -5.55 -17.01 -13.47
C ALA A 445 -5.60 -16.62 -11.98
N GLY A 446 -6.40 -15.61 -11.60
CA GLY A 446 -6.60 -15.26 -10.19
C GLY A 446 -7.44 -16.29 -9.45
N VAL A 447 -7.36 -16.28 -8.12
CA VAL A 447 -8.27 -17.04 -7.25
C VAL A 447 -9.72 -16.77 -7.66
N GLY A 448 -10.59 -17.78 -7.64
CA GLY A 448 -11.99 -17.63 -8.09
C GLY A 448 -12.15 -17.47 -9.61
N GLY A 449 -11.06 -17.59 -10.38
CA GLY A 449 -11.07 -17.37 -11.82
C GLY A 449 -11.12 -15.90 -12.22
N TYR A 450 -10.73 -14.98 -11.35
CA TYR A 450 -10.72 -13.54 -11.62
C TYR A 450 -9.49 -13.09 -12.43
N PRO A 451 -9.56 -11.93 -13.11
CA PRO A 451 -8.41 -11.34 -13.77
C PRO A 451 -7.28 -11.03 -12.79
N LEU A 452 -6.04 -11.29 -13.20
CA LEU A 452 -4.85 -10.88 -12.46
C LEU A 452 -4.65 -9.35 -12.52
N GLY A 453 -4.04 -8.82 -11.47
CA GLY A 453 -3.78 -7.39 -11.32
C GLY A 453 -4.97 -6.62 -10.75
N ASP A 454 -4.90 -5.31 -10.89
CA ASP A 454 -5.88 -4.35 -10.41
C ASP A 454 -7.24 -4.55 -11.09
N LEU A 455 -8.24 -4.99 -10.32
CA LEU A 455 -9.58 -5.25 -10.83
C LEU A 455 -10.34 -3.98 -11.20
N ASN A 456 -9.85 -2.77 -10.86
CA ASN A 456 -10.46 -1.53 -11.35
C ASN A 456 -10.50 -1.45 -12.89
N TRP A 457 -9.60 -2.15 -13.58
CA TRP A 457 -9.60 -2.27 -15.04
C TRP A 457 -10.63 -3.26 -15.59
N PHE A 458 -11.33 -4.00 -14.71
CA PHE A 458 -12.43 -4.90 -15.04
C PHE A 458 -13.62 -4.70 -14.08
N PRO A 459 -14.35 -3.57 -14.16
CA PRO A 459 -15.34 -3.18 -13.14
C PRO A 459 -16.44 -4.21 -12.85
N SER A 460 -16.92 -4.93 -13.88
CA SER A 460 -17.89 -6.02 -13.70
C SER A 460 -17.30 -7.16 -12.85
N ARG A 461 -16.10 -7.60 -13.20
CA ARG A 461 -15.37 -8.66 -12.48
C ARG A 461 -14.99 -8.23 -11.07
N LYS A 462 -14.65 -6.96 -10.86
CA LYS A 462 -14.42 -6.40 -9.52
C LYS A 462 -15.66 -6.48 -8.64
N THR A 463 -16.82 -6.16 -9.22
CA THR A 463 -18.10 -6.23 -8.50
C THR A 463 -18.41 -7.68 -8.09
N ASP A 464 -18.19 -8.63 -8.99
CA ASP A 464 -18.34 -10.06 -8.67
C ASP A 464 -17.36 -10.49 -7.58
N TRP A 465 -16.08 -10.14 -7.71
CA TRP A 465 -15.01 -10.48 -6.76
C TRP A 465 -15.30 -9.98 -5.34
N ALA A 466 -15.84 -8.76 -5.22
CA ALA A 466 -16.21 -8.18 -3.93
C ALA A 466 -17.36 -8.92 -3.22
N ASN A 467 -18.14 -9.71 -3.96
CA ASN A 467 -19.28 -10.47 -3.44
C ASN A 467 -19.00 -11.99 -3.36
N ASP A 468 -17.81 -12.44 -3.76
CA ASP A 468 -17.49 -13.86 -3.82
C ASP A 468 -17.08 -14.40 -2.42
N PRO A 469 -17.83 -15.35 -1.84
CA PRO A 469 -17.43 -15.98 -0.57
C PRO A 469 -16.15 -16.82 -0.71
N SER A 470 -15.77 -17.24 -1.91
CA SER A 470 -14.54 -18.02 -2.16
C SER A 470 -13.26 -17.17 -2.13
N THR A 471 -13.37 -15.85 -2.37
CA THR A 471 -12.27 -14.88 -2.21
C THR A 471 -12.17 -14.40 -0.75
N SER A 472 -13.22 -14.60 0.05
CA SER A 472 -13.14 -14.52 1.51
C SER A 472 -12.35 -15.73 2.01
N VAL A 473 -11.02 -15.59 2.06
CA VAL A 473 -10.13 -16.66 2.53
C VAL A 473 -10.65 -17.18 3.87
N ALA A 474 -10.94 -18.47 3.90
CA ALA A 474 -11.53 -19.17 5.04
C ALA A 474 -10.80 -18.81 6.35
N GLY A 475 -11.50 -18.08 7.22
CA GLY A 475 -11.34 -18.14 8.67
C GLY A 475 -10.20 -17.36 9.34
N GLN A 476 -9.07 -17.02 8.71
CA GLN A 476 -7.92 -16.43 9.43
C GLN A 476 -7.19 -15.23 8.78
N ASP A 477 -7.54 -14.82 7.56
CA ASP A 477 -6.71 -13.88 6.76
C ASP A 477 -7.30 -12.50 6.51
N VAL A 478 -8.45 -12.19 7.10
CA VAL A 478 -9.05 -10.87 7.02
C VAL A 478 -8.66 -10.10 8.28
N VAL A 479 -7.71 -9.16 8.18
CA VAL A 479 -7.57 -8.11 9.20
C VAL A 479 -8.83 -7.23 9.07
N PRO A 480 -9.73 -7.23 10.07
CA PRO A 480 -10.98 -6.50 9.99
C PRO A 480 -10.70 -5.00 9.84
N GLU A 481 -11.45 -4.30 9.00
CA GLU A 481 -11.22 -2.85 8.84
C GLU A 481 -11.68 -2.05 10.06
N VAL A 482 -12.60 -2.64 10.84
CA VAL A 482 -13.19 -2.05 12.02
C VAL A 482 -13.18 -3.07 13.15
N PHE A 483 -13.16 -2.55 14.37
CA PHE A 483 -13.40 -3.33 15.58
C PHE A 483 -14.78 -3.99 15.50
N THR A 484 -14.86 -5.30 15.70
CA THR A 484 -16.12 -6.07 15.61
C THR A 484 -16.28 -7.05 16.75
N LEU A 485 -17.53 -7.28 17.18
CA LEU A 485 -17.91 -8.33 18.12
C LEU A 485 -19.14 -9.08 17.56
N GLU A 486 -18.93 -10.34 17.18
CA GLU A 486 -19.98 -11.20 16.62
C GLU A 486 -20.84 -11.80 17.73
N GLN A 487 -22.01 -12.31 17.33
CA GLN A 487 -22.85 -13.11 18.22
C GLN A 487 -22.16 -14.43 18.53
N ASN A 488 -22.12 -14.84 19.79
CA ASN A 488 -21.55 -16.12 20.18
C ASN A 488 -22.31 -17.27 19.47
N TYR A 489 -21.59 -18.32 19.07
CA TYR A 489 -22.18 -19.49 18.44
C TYR A 489 -21.66 -20.78 19.08
N PRO A 490 -22.55 -21.75 19.42
CA PRO A 490 -24.01 -21.64 19.35
C PRO A 490 -24.60 -20.60 20.33
N ASN A 491 -25.83 -20.13 20.08
CA ASN A 491 -26.61 -19.35 21.05
C ASN A 491 -28.12 -19.56 20.79
N PRO A 492 -28.89 -20.17 21.72
CA PRO A 492 -28.45 -20.66 23.03
C PRO A 492 -27.38 -21.75 22.97
N PHE A 493 -26.59 -21.91 24.04
CA PHE A 493 -25.49 -22.88 24.10
C PHE A 493 -25.55 -23.77 25.34
N ASN A 494 -24.86 -24.93 25.28
CA ASN A 494 -24.71 -25.87 26.40
C ASN A 494 -23.45 -26.77 26.23
N PRO A 495 -22.51 -26.81 27.19
CA PRO A 495 -22.15 -25.74 28.12
C PRO A 495 -21.14 -24.76 27.50
N ALA A 496 -20.68 -25.00 26.26
CA ALA A 496 -19.63 -24.21 25.63
C ALA A 496 -20.12 -23.44 24.39
N THR A 497 -19.52 -22.28 24.16
CA THR A 497 -19.76 -21.44 22.97
C THR A 497 -18.47 -20.77 22.54
N THR A 498 -18.37 -20.43 21.26
CA THR A 498 -17.28 -19.60 20.72
C THR A 498 -17.74 -18.16 20.57
N ILE A 499 -16.93 -17.21 21.03
CA ILE A 499 -17.09 -15.78 20.81
C ILE A 499 -16.05 -15.35 19.78
N ARG A 500 -16.53 -14.79 18.67
CA ARG A 500 -15.69 -14.30 17.57
C ARG A 500 -15.65 -12.78 17.57
N PHE A 501 -14.46 -12.21 17.40
CA PHE A 501 -14.27 -10.77 17.31
C PHE A 501 -13.10 -10.40 16.40
N GLY A 502 -13.10 -9.15 15.96
CA GLY A 502 -12.15 -8.64 15.00
C GLY A 502 -11.42 -7.40 15.49
N LEU A 503 -10.09 -7.39 15.34
CA LEU A 503 -9.20 -6.29 15.71
C LEU A 503 -8.54 -5.70 14.46
N PRO A 504 -8.74 -4.40 14.17
CA PRO A 504 -8.14 -3.76 13.00
C PRO A 504 -6.64 -3.48 13.12
N HIS A 505 -6.11 -3.51 14.34
CA HIS A 505 -4.70 -3.38 14.66
C HIS A 505 -4.44 -4.14 15.96
N THR A 506 -3.16 -4.33 16.29
CA THR A 506 -2.76 -4.89 17.59
C THR A 506 -3.20 -3.96 18.71
N SER A 507 -3.94 -4.49 19.69
CA SER A 507 -4.60 -3.71 20.74
C SER A 507 -4.54 -4.43 22.10
N LEU A 508 -4.60 -3.68 23.21
CA LEU A 508 -4.87 -4.27 24.52
C LEU A 508 -6.35 -4.64 24.60
N VAL A 509 -6.65 -5.93 24.71
CA VAL A 509 -8.01 -6.47 24.66
C VAL A 509 -8.44 -7.02 26.00
N ARG A 510 -9.67 -6.67 26.40
CA ARG A 510 -10.36 -7.26 27.54
C ARG A 510 -11.73 -7.80 27.12
N LEU A 511 -11.93 -9.11 27.24
CA LEU A 511 -13.20 -9.79 26.97
C LEU A 511 -13.74 -10.39 28.26
N GLU A 512 -14.88 -9.88 28.72
CA GLU A 512 -15.51 -10.26 29.99
C GLU A 512 -16.96 -10.71 29.79
N VAL A 513 -17.42 -11.59 30.67
CA VAL A 513 -18.80 -12.07 30.76
C VAL A 513 -19.40 -11.63 32.09
N PHE A 514 -20.63 -11.13 32.06
CA PHE A 514 -21.39 -10.57 33.17
C PHE A 514 -22.73 -11.27 33.33
N ASP A 515 -23.20 -11.38 34.57
CA ASP A 515 -24.59 -11.72 34.86
C ASP A 515 -25.54 -10.51 34.72
N LEU A 516 -26.83 -10.73 34.92
CA LEU A 516 -27.86 -9.67 34.82
C LEU A 516 -27.75 -8.59 35.90
N LEU A 517 -27.02 -8.85 37.00
CA LEU A 517 -26.73 -7.86 38.04
C LEU A 517 -25.47 -7.06 37.72
N GLY A 518 -24.83 -7.31 36.57
CA GLY A 518 -23.62 -6.63 36.13
C GLY A 518 -22.35 -7.14 36.82
N ARG A 519 -22.40 -8.29 37.51
CA ARG A 519 -21.22 -8.89 38.14
C ARG A 519 -20.42 -9.67 37.09
N THR A 520 -19.11 -9.46 37.03
CA THR A 520 -18.23 -10.25 36.15
C THR A 520 -18.19 -11.70 36.64
N VAL A 521 -18.61 -12.63 35.79
CA VAL A 521 -18.60 -14.08 36.06
C VAL A 521 -17.44 -14.81 35.37
N ALA A 522 -16.84 -14.20 34.34
CA ALA A 522 -15.62 -14.70 33.69
C ALA A 522 -14.87 -13.57 32.98
N THR A 523 -13.53 -13.65 32.99
CA THR A 523 -12.65 -12.87 32.11
C THR A 523 -11.97 -13.84 31.16
N LEU A 524 -12.30 -13.75 29.87
CA LEU A 524 -11.83 -14.68 28.84
C LEU A 524 -10.53 -14.22 28.19
N VAL A 525 -10.32 -12.91 28.12
CA VAL A 525 -9.10 -12.27 27.60
C VAL A 525 -8.81 -11.04 28.44
N ASP A 526 -7.55 -10.86 28.83
CA ASP A 526 -7.00 -9.61 29.36
C ASP A 526 -5.52 -9.51 28.95
N ALA A 527 -5.29 -9.23 27.67
CA ALA A 527 -3.96 -9.32 27.05
C ALA A 527 -3.86 -8.45 25.79
N HIS A 528 -2.62 -8.17 25.38
CA HIS A 528 -2.37 -7.62 24.04
C HIS A 528 -2.68 -8.70 23.00
N MET A 529 -3.59 -8.41 22.09
CA MET A 529 -3.96 -9.30 20.99
C MET A 529 -3.63 -8.66 19.66
N GLU A 530 -3.19 -9.48 18.71
CA GLU A 530 -2.75 -9.02 17.39
C GLU A 530 -3.92 -8.57 16.51
N ALA A 531 -3.64 -7.74 15.50
CA ALA A 531 -4.61 -7.44 14.44
C ALA A 531 -5.10 -8.74 13.77
N GLY A 532 -6.41 -8.87 13.55
CA GLY A 532 -6.99 -10.07 12.97
C GLY A 532 -8.31 -10.49 13.60
N VAL A 533 -8.79 -11.66 13.19
CA VAL A 533 -10.01 -12.27 13.75
C VAL A 533 -9.63 -13.31 14.79
N HIS A 534 -10.25 -13.20 15.96
CA HIS A 534 -10.00 -14.05 17.12
C HIS A 534 -11.23 -14.86 17.48
N ASN A 535 -11.01 -16.09 17.92
CA ASN A 535 -12.04 -16.99 18.41
C ASN A 535 -11.69 -17.40 19.84
N VAL A 536 -12.57 -17.11 20.78
CA VAL A 536 -12.36 -17.42 22.20
C VAL A 536 -13.51 -18.30 22.68
N VAL A 537 -13.16 -19.46 23.24
CA VAL A 537 -14.15 -20.41 23.77
C VAL A 537 -14.49 -20.06 25.21
N LEU A 538 -15.78 -19.96 25.51
CA LEU A 538 -16.32 -19.91 26.86
C LEU A 538 -16.80 -21.31 27.25
N ASP A 539 -16.25 -21.88 28.32
CA ASP A 539 -16.83 -23.02 29.03
C ASP A 539 -17.67 -22.51 30.21
N ALA A 540 -18.99 -22.67 30.12
CA ALA A 540 -19.94 -22.24 31.13
C ALA A 540 -20.48 -23.40 31.99
N SER A 541 -19.75 -24.52 32.07
CA SER A 541 -20.14 -25.68 32.89
C SER A 541 -20.46 -25.32 34.35
N ARG A 542 -19.75 -24.32 34.90
CA ARG A 542 -19.93 -23.81 36.27
C ARG A 542 -20.97 -22.70 36.42
N LEU A 543 -21.58 -22.23 35.32
CA LEU A 543 -22.61 -21.19 35.35
C LEU A 543 -24.02 -21.81 35.38
N SER A 544 -24.99 -21.08 35.91
CA SER A 544 -26.42 -21.46 35.92
C SER A 544 -27.07 -21.16 34.57
N SER A 545 -28.10 -21.90 34.17
CA SER A 545 -28.89 -21.52 32.98
C SER A 545 -29.44 -20.09 33.13
N GLY A 546 -29.45 -19.33 32.04
CA GLY A 546 -29.90 -17.94 32.06
C GLY A 546 -29.25 -17.05 31.01
N PHE A 547 -29.53 -15.75 31.14
CA PHE A 547 -28.97 -14.73 30.27
C PHE A 547 -27.68 -14.16 30.84
N TYR A 548 -26.70 -14.00 29.96
CA TYR A 548 -25.43 -13.36 30.25
C TYR A 548 -25.14 -12.27 29.22
N ILE A 549 -24.28 -11.33 29.59
CA ILE A 549 -23.80 -10.26 28.72
C ILE A 549 -22.30 -10.45 28.58
N TYR A 550 -21.75 -10.30 27.38
CA TYR A 550 -20.31 -10.22 27.20
C TYR A 550 -19.90 -8.90 26.58
N ARG A 551 -18.75 -8.38 27.01
CA ARG A 551 -18.20 -7.10 26.60
C ARG A 551 -16.77 -7.29 26.14
N LEU A 552 -16.49 -6.80 24.94
CA LEU A 552 -15.14 -6.67 24.41
C LEU A 552 -14.72 -5.20 24.49
N THR A 553 -13.54 -4.94 25.04
CA THR A 553 -12.93 -3.60 25.09
C THR A 553 -11.56 -3.66 24.42
N ALA A 554 -11.30 -2.73 23.50
CA ALA A 554 -10.01 -2.56 22.84
C ALA A 554 -9.77 -1.08 22.50
N ASP A 555 -8.58 -0.55 22.82
CA ASP A 555 -8.14 0.82 22.49
C ASP A 555 -9.17 1.93 22.80
N GLY A 556 -9.87 1.81 23.93
CA GLY A 556 -10.88 2.77 24.39
C GLY A 556 -12.27 2.61 23.77
N ALA A 557 -12.45 1.70 22.80
CA ALA A 557 -13.75 1.31 22.27
C ALA A 557 -14.30 0.09 23.01
N SER A 558 -15.63 0.00 23.15
CA SER A 558 -16.29 -1.14 23.79
C SER A 558 -17.52 -1.59 22.99
N MET A 559 -17.67 -2.90 22.81
CA MET A 559 -18.84 -3.54 22.20
C MET A 559 -19.40 -4.59 23.14
N THR A 560 -20.73 -4.71 23.18
CA THR A 560 -21.44 -5.60 24.10
C THR A 560 -22.49 -6.42 23.37
N ARG A 561 -22.66 -7.68 23.75
CA ARG A 561 -23.64 -8.63 23.19
C ARG A 561 -24.24 -9.51 24.29
N LYS A 562 -25.34 -10.19 23.99
CA LYS A 562 -26.07 -11.06 24.94
C LYS A 562 -25.96 -12.52 24.52
N MET A 563 -25.84 -13.41 25.50
CA MET A 563 -25.81 -14.87 25.30
C MET A 563 -26.82 -15.57 26.22
N THR A 564 -27.30 -16.74 25.80
CA THR A 564 -28.25 -17.57 26.56
C THR A 564 -27.66 -18.95 26.81
N LEU A 565 -27.47 -19.32 28.08
CA LEU A 565 -27.04 -20.65 28.49
C LEU A 565 -28.27 -21.50 28.83
N LEU A 566 -28.39 -22.66 28.18
CA LEU A 566 -29.37 -23.69 28.52
C LEU A 566 -28.62 -24.88 29.12
N LYS A 567 -29.10 -25.44 30.23
CA LYS A 567 -28.59 -26.71 30.75
C LYS A 567 -29.59 -27.81 30.48
#